data_AF-A0A938H4J9-F1
#
_entry.id   AF-A0A938H4J9-F1
#
_cell.length_a   1.000
_cell.length_b   1.000
_cell.length_c   1.000
_cell.angle_alpha   90.00
_cell.angle_beta   90.00
_cell.angle_gamma   90.00
#
_symmetry.space_group_name_H-M   'P 1'
#
loop_
_entity.id
_entity.type
_entity.pdbx_description
1 polymer ?
#
loop_
_entity_poly.entity_id
_entity_poly.type
_entity_poly.pdbx_seq_one_letter_code
_entity_poly.pdbx_strand_id
1 'polypeptide(L)'
;DVPPTLVSFALAPADTRWVLSPEFKRAGSAVSLVRLPVDTDGLPDFEHLKSIADSLHRLNRNETITSLHHIGGIGIAGAVAKMAFGNRIGFTSAAVVGEHRDQPLDWMRPAWFSFLIEHDAQEATTIHRALPDAIVIGHTTDAPVLVIGGSTHALDTLLDAWESTLEPVYPTRPDAVAAPVDPPMATSAAPATRRIARIARPRVVIPAFPGTNSEYDSARAFERAGGDPSILVFRNLTATHIDESLAQLADAIRESQILMIPGGFSAGDEPDGSAKFIAAVIRSPRVADAITELVEHRDGLILGICNGFQALIKTGLVPDGRIRACGDNAVQARLAETPTLVHNTIGRHVSRYARTRIVSTLSPWLMLCRTGDIHTLPVSHGEGRFLANEETLRQLAANGQIATQYCDASGNPSVNIADNPNGSLGAVEGITSPCGRIFGKMAHTERHGPHVAKNIHGSKHQPIFESGIAYFTD
;
A
#
# COMPACT_ATOMS: atom_id res chain seq x y z
N ASP A 1 22.05 -33.35 -10.22
CA ASP A 1 21.36 -33.76 -8.98
C ASP A 1 20.90 -32.57 -8.18
N VAL A 2 19.67 -32.61 -7.68
CA VAL A 2 19.16 -31.63 -6.72
C VAL A 2 19.68 -32.05 -5.35
N PRO A 3 20.39 -31.18 -4.60
CA PRO A 3 20.83 -31.53 -3.26
C PRO A 3 19.63 -31.86 -2.36
N PRO A 4 19.74 -32.83 -1.44
CA PRO A 4 18.71 -33.06 -0.43
C PRO A 4 18.33 -31.74 0.24
N THR A 5 17.09 -31.30 0.06
CA THR A 5 16.64 -29.97 0.49
C THR A 5 15.59 -30.11 1.58
N LEU A 6 15.90 -29.62 2.77
CA LEU A 6 14.94 -29.44 3.85
C LEU A 6 14.44 -27.99 3.85
N VAL A 7 13.13 -27.81 3.70
CA VAL A 7 12.47 -26.51 3.89
C VAL A 7 11.64 -26.59 5.16
N SER A 8 11.88 -25.68 6.09
CA SER A 8 11.19 -25.62 7.39
C SER A 8 10.43 -24.30 7.52
N PHE A 9 9.20 -24.37 8.03
CA PHE A 9 8.35 -23.23 8.34
C PHE A 9 7.99 -23.26 9.83
N ALA A 10 8.23 -22.15 10.53
CA ALA A 10 7.85 -21.98 11.93
C ALA A 10 6.66 -21.02 12.03
N LEU A 11 5.67 -21.38 12.85
CA LEU A 11 4.48 -20.55 13.11
C LEU A 11 4.34 -20.33 14.62
N ALA A 12 4.28 -19.07 15.05
CA ALA A 12 4.04 -18.71 16.44
C ALA A 12 3.16 -17.45 16.50
N PRO A 13 2.11 -17.42 17.34
CA PRO A 13 1.35 -16.20 17.58
C PRO A 13 2.23 -15.17 18.29
N ALA A 14 2.12 -13.91 17.87
CA ALA A 14 2.83 -12.80 18.50
C ALA A 14 1.94 -11.56 18.58
N ASP A 15 2.20 -10.72 19.57
CA ASP A 15 1.59 -9.41 19.70
C ASP A 15 2.31 -8.42 18.77
N THR A 16 1.56 -7.80 17.86
CA THR A 16 2.08 -6.92 16.81
C THR A 16 2.77 -5.67 17.34
N ARG A 17 2.56 -5.31 18.62
CA ARG A 17 3.26 -4.21 19.29
C ARG A 17 4.77 -4.45 19.40
N TRP A 18 5.17 -5.71 19.54
CA TRP A 18 6.57 -6.11 19.77
C TRP A 18 7.28 -6.61 18.51
N VAL A 19 6.68 -6.47 17.33
CA VAL A 19 7.34 -6.87 16.07
C VAL A 19 8.37 -5.81 15.69
N LEU A 20 9.63 -6.24 15.56
CA LEU A 20 10.73 -5.41 15.09
C LEU A 20 11.02 -5.66 13.61
N SER A 21 11.35 -4.60 12.90
CA SER A 21 11.91 -4.66 11.54
C SER A 21 13.43 -4.43 11.57
N PRO A 22 14.19 -5.03 10.64
CA PRO A 22 15.65 -5.13 10.76
C PRO A 22 16.42 -3.87 10.38
N GLU A 23 15.83 -2.94 9.64
CA GLU A 23 16.53 -1.74 9.20
C GLU A 23 16.93 -0.85 10.37
N PHE A 24 18.13 -0.25 10.30
CA PHE A 24 18.59 0.71 11.30
C PHE A 24 17.59 1.87 11.41
N LYS A 25 17.28 2.33 12.63
CA LYS A 25 16.24 3.35 12.85
C LYS A 25 16.77 4.76 12.95
N ARG A 26 18.00 4.95 13.45
CA ARG A 26 18.61 6.27 13.62
C ARG A 26 20.13 6.20 13.58
N ALA A 27 20.77 7.33 13.33
CA ALA A 27 22.20 7.50 13.53
C ALA A 27 22.55 7.60 15.04
N GLY A 28 23.79 7.26 15.39
CA GLY A 28 24.30 7.32 16.76
C GLY A 28 23.92 6.14 17.65
N SER A 29 23.19 5.15 17.13
CA SER A 29 22.91 3.90 17.84
C SER A 29 24.16 3.03 17.93
N ALA A 30 24.29 2.25 19.01
CA ALA A 30 25.25 1.15 19.06
C ALA A 30 24.66 -0.08 18.34
N VAL A 31 25.54 -0.84 17.68
CA VAL A 31 25.19 -2.11 17.05
C VAL A 31 26.00 -3.21 17.72
N SER A 32 25.30 -4.18 18.31
CA SER A 32 25.92 -5.32 18.97
C SER A 32 25.68 -6.61 18.21
N LEU A 33 26.74 -7.42 18.12
CA LEU A 33 26.71 -8.79 17.67
C LEU A 33 26.39 -9.70 18.86
N VAL A 34 25.28 -10.43 18.76
CA VAL A 34 24.93 -11.52 19.67
C VAL A 34 25.30 -12.82 18.96
N ARG A 35 26.49 -13.33 19.28
CA ARG A 35 27.04 -14.53 18.62
C ARG A 35 26.57 -15.77 19.36
N LEU A 36 26.17 -16.78 18.60
CA LEU A 36 26.01 -18.13 19.09
C LEU A 36 27.07 -19.03 18.44
N PRO A 37 28.03 -19.57 19.20
CA PRO A 37 28.97 -20.54 18.69
C PRO A 37 28.25 -21.78 18.15
N VAL A 38 28.81 -22.34 17.08
CA VAL A 38 28.39 -23.61 16.53
C VAL A 38 29.53 -24.62 16.66
N ASP A 39 29.17 -25.90 16.74
CA ASP A 39 30.13 -27.00 16.76
C ASP A 39 30.78 -27.24 15.38
N THR A 40 31.58 -28.31 15.27
CA THR A 40 32.28 -28.69 14.04
C THR A 40 31.34 -29.06 12.89
N ASP A 41 30.10 -29.46 13.20
CA ASP A 41 29.06 -29.79 12.23
C ASP A 41 28.18 -28.57 11.89
N GLY A 42 28.47 -27.42 12.49
CA GLY A 42 27.73 -26.17 12.29
C GLY A 42 26.41 -26.11 13.06
N LEU A 43 26.22 -26.96 14.07
CA LEU A 43 25.03 -26.97 14.92
C LEU A 43 25.22 -26.06 16.15
N PRO A 44 24.19 -25.29 16.53
CA PRO A 44 24.22 -24.51 17.76
C PRO A 44 23.92 -25.38 18.97
N ASP A 45 24.35 -24.93 20.16
CA ASP A 45 23.69 -25.37 21.40
C ASP A 45 22.25 -24.83 21.42
N PHE A 46 21.27 -25.72 21.27
CA PHE A 46 19.86 -25.36 21.20
C PHE A 46 19.30 -24.80 22.50
N GLU A 47 19.82 -25.21 23.67
CA GLU A 47 19.38 -24.65 24.95
C GLU A 47 19.95 -23.24 25.14
N HIS A 48 21.19 -23.02 24.70
CA HIS A 48 21.76 -21.68 24.67
C HIS A 48 21.02 -20.77 23.68
N LEU A 49 20.66 -21.27 22.49
CA LEU A 49 19.85 -20.53 21.51
C LEU A 49 18.50 -20.08 22.09
N LYS A 50 17.81 -20.97 22.81
CA LYS A 50 16.54 -20.65 23.50
C LYS A 50 16.74 -19.55 24.55
N SER A 51 17.79 -19.66 25.36
CA SER A 51 18.14 -18.65 26.37
C SER A 51 18.39 -17.27 25.74
N ILE A 52 19.14 -17.22 24.62
CA ILE A 52 19.37 -15.98 23.86
C ILE A 52 18.05 -15.43 23.33
N ALA A 53 17.19 -16.27 22.73
CA ALA A 53 15.89 -15.85 22.21
C ALA A 53 14.99 -15.26 23.31
N ASP A 54 14.94 -15.89 24.49
CA ASP A 54 14.19 -15.39 25.65
C ASP A 54 14.74 -14.06 26.18
N SER A 55 16.05 -13.89 26.21
CA SER A 55 16.69 -12.62 26.58
C SER A 55 16.39 -11.52 25.55
N LEU A 56 16.52 -11.79 24.26
CA LEU A 56 16.18 -10.85 23.19
C LEU A 56 14.69 -10.45 23.24
N HIS A 57 13.80 -11.42 23.47
CA HIS A 57 12.37 -11.13 23.61
C HIS A 57 12.08 -10.24 24.82
N ARG A 58 12.71 -10.48 25.97
CA ARG A 58 12.57 -9.62 27.17
C ARG A 58 13.12 -8.22 26.94
N LEU A 59 14.29 -8.09 26.32
CA LEU A 59 14.89 -6.79 25.98
C LEU A 59 13.99 -6.00 25.03
N ASN A 60 13.41 -6.65 24.02
CA ASN A 60 12.45 -6.03 23.10
C ASN A 60 11.19 -5.55 23.82
N ARG A 61 10.62 -6.38 24.71
CA ARG A 61 9.44 -6.00 25.48
C ARG A 61 9.66 -4.83 26.43
N ASN A 62 10.90 -4.58 26.81
CA ASN A 62 11.31 -3.42 27.61
C ASN A 62 11.81 -2.26 26.73
N GLU A 63 11.64 -2.34 25.41
CA GLU A 63 12.05 -1.33 24.43
C GLU A 63 13.56 -1.00 24.46
N THR A 64 14.38 -1.93 24.97
CA THR A 64 15.83 -1.79 25.10
C THR A 64 16.55 -1.95 23.75
N ILE A 65 15.96 -2.71 22.82
CA ILE A 65 16.47 -2.89 21.46
C ILE A 65 15.57 -2.18 20.45
N THR A 66 16.19 -1.59 19.43
CA THR A 66 15.54 -0.71 18.45
C THR A 66 15.29 -1.43 17.12
N SER A 67 16.22 -2.30 16.70
CA SER A 67 16.07 -3.19 15.56
C SER A 67 16.85 -4.49 15.78
N LEU A 68 16.49 -5.53 15.04
CA LEU A 68 17.10 -6.85 15.15
C LEU A 68 17.15 -7.53 13.77
N HIS A 69 18.32 -8.10 13.43
CA HIS A 69 18.49 -8.88 12.20
C HIS A 69 19.25 -10.17 12.50
N HIS A 70 18.83 -11.28 11.88
CA HIS A 70 19.60 -12.52 11.93
C HIS A 70 20.78 -12.46 10.96
N ILE A 71 21.85 -13.19 11.24
CA ILE A 71 22.99 -13.32 10.34
C ILE A 71 22.89 -14.68 9.63
N GLY A 72 23.11 -14.66 8.31
CA GLY A 72 23.05 -15.86 7.47
C GLY A 72 24.37 -16.15 6.78
N GLY A 73 24.30 -16.86 5.65
CA GLY A 73 25.46 -17.28 4.85
C GLY A 73 26.29 -16.14 4.25
N ILE A 74 25.76 -14.92 4.15
CA ILE A 74 26.47 -13.75 3.64
C ILE A 74 27.35 -13.04 4.69
N GLY A 75 27.30 -13.51 5.94
CA GLY A 75 28.08 -12.96 7.05
C GLY A 75 27.60 -11.61 7.57
N ILE A 76 28.42 -11.03 8.46
CA ILE A 76 28.11 -9.82 9.24
C ILE A 76 28.03 -8.59 8.33
N ALA A 77 28.97 -8.43 7.39
CA ALA A 77 28.94 -7.30 6.45
C ALA A 77 27.65 -7.27 5.63
N GLY A 78 27.21 -8.44 5.13
CA GLY A 78 25.96 -8.55 4.40
C GLY A 78 24.73 -8.24 5.26
N ALA A 79 24.73 -8.66 6.53
CA ALA A 79 23.69 -8.31 7.49
C ALA A 79 23.64 -6.80 7.76
N VAL A 80 24.78 -6.16 8.05
CA VAL A 80 24.89 -4.71 8.26
C VAL A 80 24.42 -3.94 7.02
N ALA A 81 24.82 -4.36 5.82
CA ALA A 81 24.39 -3.72 4.57
C ALA A 81 22.86 -3.76 4.40
N LYS A 82 22.24 -4.92 4.66
CA LYS A 82 20.77 -5.05 4.61
C LYS A 82 20.06 -4.20 5.64
N MET A 83 20.60 -4.09 6.86
CA MET A 83 20.05 -3.20 7.88
C MET A 83 20.18 -1.72 7.48
N ALA A 84 21.20 -1.35 6.71
CA ALA A 84 21.44 0.02 6.25
C ALA A 84 20.57 0.45 5.07
N PHE A 85 20.24 -0.45 4.13
CA PHE A 85 19.60 -0.10 2.86
C PHE A 85 18.28 0.66 3.00
N GLY A 86 17.36 0.16 3.84
CA GLY A 86 15.98 0.68 3.88
C GLY A 86 15.87 2.15 4.25
N ASN A 87 16.52 2.55 5.36
CA ASN A 87 16.51 3.92 5.86
C ASN A 87 17.72 4.75 5.43
N ARG A 88 18.62 4.16 4.63
CA ARG A 88 19.87 4.77 4.15
C ARG A 88 20.77 5.30 5.27
N ILE A 89 20.77 4.59 6.40
CA ILE A 89 21.58 4.92 7.57
C ILE A 89 22.91 4.18 7.47
N GLY A 90 24.01 4.90 7.56
CA GLY A 90 25.34 4.31 7.51
C GLY A 90 25.74 3.59 8.79
N PHE A 91 26.93 2.99 8.75
CA PHE A 91 27.51 2.28 9.88
C PHE A 91 29.03 2.41 9.86
N THR A 92 29.62 2.61 11.03
CA THR A 92 31.07 2.59 11.22
C THR A 92 31.45 1.52 12.24
N SER A 93 32.32 0.60 11.82
CA SER A 93 32.87 -0.44 12.67
C SER A 93 33.74 0.13 13.79
N ALA A 94 33.67 -0.48 14.97
CA ALA A 94 34.55 -0.15 16.08
C ALA A 94 35.98 -0.60 15.80
N ALA A 95 36.98 0.12 16.35
CA ALA A 95 38.37 -0.27 16.26
C ALA A 95 38.62 -1.53 17.11
N VAL A 96 38.81 -2.67 16.43
CA VAL A 96 39.23 -3.98 16.98
C VAL A 96 38.25 -4.58 17.99
N VAL A 97 37.39 -5.48 17.52
CA VAL A 97 36.62 -6.36 18.41
C VAL A 97 36.51 -7.77 17.80
N GLY A 98 37.53 -8.59 18.00
CA GLY A 98 37.46 -10.04 17.77
C GLY A 98 37.31 -10.83 19.08
N GLU A 99 37.13 -12.14 18.95
CA GLU A 99 36.95 -13.12 20.05
C GLU A 99 38.14 -13.14 21.03
N HIS A 100 39.28 -12.66 20.57
CA HIS A 100 40.42 -12.25 21.37
C HIS A 100 40.62 -10.77 21.11
N ARG A 101 40.89 -9.97 22.15
CA ARG A 101 41.12 -8.51 22.05
C ARG A 101 42.22 -8.10 21.04
N ASP A 102 42.92 -9.08 20.47
CA ASP A 102 44.04 -8.94 19.54
C ASP A 102 43.76 -9.46 18.10
N GLN A 103 42.55 -9.95 17.77
CA GLN A 103 42.21 -10.41 16.41
C GLN A 103 41.08 -9.58 15.77
N PRO A 104 41.15 -9.28 14.47
CA PRO A 104 40.08 -8.57 13.77
C PRO A 104 38.83 -9.45 13.60
N LEU A 105 37.64 -8.83 13.62
CA LEU A 105 36.39 -9.52 13.30
C LEU A 105 36.40 -9.97 11.84
N ASP A 106 36.11 -11.25 11.58
CA ASP A 106 35.83 -11.72 10.23
C ASP A 106 34.40 -11.32 9.83
N TRP A 107 34.32 -10.28 9.01
CA TRP A 107 33.06 -9.70 8.55
C TRP A 107 32.30 -10.56 7.53
N MET A 108 33.01 -11.46 6.83
CA MET A 108 32.45 -12.29 5.76
C MET A 108 32.09 -13.68 6.24
N ARG A 109 32.54 -14.08 7.44
CA ARG A 109 32.21 -15.38 8.02
C ARG A 109 30.69 -15.55 8.19
N PRO A 110 30.10 -16.64 7.66
CA PRO A 110 28.74 -17.04 7.99
C PRO A 110 28.54 -17.17 9.50
N ALA A 111 27.43 -16.66 10.01
CA ALA A 111 27.12 -16.74 11.44
C ALA A 111 25.63 -17.08 11.64
N TRP A 112 25.23 -18.27 11.19
CA TRP A 112 23.88 -18.79 11.41
C TRP A 112 23.55 -18.77 12.91
N PHE A 113 22.26 -18.57 13.23
CA PHE A 113 21.75 -18.47 14.62
C PHE A 113 22.27 -17.27 15.45
N SER A 114 23.11 -16.41 14.86
CA SER A 114 23.58 -15.17 15.48
C SER A 114 22.76 -13.97 15.01
N PHE A 115 22.80 -12.89 15.79
CA PHE A 115 21.97 -11.71 15.56
C PHE A 115 22.77 -10.42 15.65
N LEU A 116 22.34 -9.41 14.90
CA LEU A 116 22.70 -8.01 15.11
C LEU A 116 21.54 -7.30 15.78
N ILE A 117 21.83 -6.53 16.83
CA ILE A 117 20.87 -5.68 17.51
C ILE A 117 21.32 -4.23 17.49
N GLU A 118 20.42 -3.33 17.12
CA GLU A 118 20.59 -1.89 17.29
C GLU A 118 20.01 -1.48 18.64
N HIS A 119 20.71 -0.64 19.39
CA HIS A 119 20.25 -0.14 20.68
C HIS A 119 20.88 1.20 21.03
N ASP A 120 20.33 1.87 22.05
CA ASP A 120 20.97 3.06 22.63
C ASP A 120 22.30 2.68 23.31
N ALA A 121 23.32 3.53 23.18
CA ALA A 121 24.60 3.32 23.85
C ALA A 121 24.48 3.27 25.38
N GLN A 122 23.48 3.97 25.94
CA GLN A 122 23.19 3.95 27.39
C GLN A 122 22.71 2.57 27.88
N GLU A 123 22.11 1.77 27.00
CA GLU A 123 21.60 0.44 27.31
C GLU A 123 22.67 -0.67 27.25
N ALA A 124 23.92 -0.33 26.93
CA ALA A 124 25.00 -1.31 26.79
C ALA A 124 25.19 -2.19 28.04
N THR A 125 25.06 -1.61 29.25
CA THR A 125 25.16 -2.38 30.51
C THR A 125 23.96 -3.32 30.70
N THR A 126 22.75 -2.88 30.36
CA THR A 126 21.54 -3.71 30.42
C THR A 126 21.65 -4.91 29.47
N ILE A 127 22.12 -4.65 28.25
CA ILE A 127 22.33 -5.67 27.23
C ILE A 127 23.40 -6.65 27.66
N HIS A 128 24.57 -6.19 28.11
CA HIS A 128 25.64 -7.07 28.57
C HIS A 128 25.19 -7.96 29.75
N ARG A 129 24.35 -7.44 30.66
CA ARG A 129 23.81 -8.26 31.76
C ARG A 129 22.87 -9.36 31.26
N ALA A 130 22.07 -9.09 30.24
CA ALA A 130 21.11 -10.05 29.67
C ALA A 130 21.75 -11.01 28.65
N LEU A 131 22.80 -10.56 27.97
CA LEU A 131 23.53 -11.22 26.90
C LEU A 131 25.04 -10.97 27.12
N PRO A 132 25.70 -11.72 28.01
CA PRO A 132 27.11 -11.49 28.38
C PRO A 132 28.08 -11.54 27.20
N ASP A 133 27.79 -12.38 26.22
CA ASP A 133 28.61 -12.58 25.02
C ASP A 133 28.28 -11.59 23.89
N ALA A 134 27.38 -10.64 24.12
CA ALA A 134 27.10 -9.58 23.15
C ALA A 134 28.26 -8.60 23.06
N ILE A 135 28.70 -8.31 21.82
CA ILE A 135 29.85 -7.46 21.55
C ILE A 135 29.40 -6.28 20.71
N VAL A 136 29.68 -5.06 21.15
CA VAL A 136 29.47 -3.86 20.31
C VAL A 136 30.47 -3.89 19.15
N ILE A 137 29.97 -3.96 17.91
CA ILE A 137 30.79 -4.04 16.70
C ILE A 137 30.92 -2.71 15.96
N GLY A 138 30.15 -1.69 16.36
CA GLY A 138 30.20 -0.37 15.76
C GLY A 138 28.96 0.45 16.08
N HIS A 139 28.80 1.55 15.34
CA HIS A 139 27.73 2.53 15.53
C HIS A 139 27.12 2.95 14.21
N THR A 140 25.83 3.30 14.23
CA THR A 140 25.14 3.85 13.06
C THR A 140 25.52 5.32 12.83
N THR A 141 25.48 5.77 11.59
CA THR A 141 25.92 7.14 11.19
C THR A 141 24.96 7.78 10.21
N ASP A 142 24.89 9.11 10.18
CA ASP A 142 24.07 9.86 9.21
C ASP A 142 24.59 9.76 7.78
N ALA A 143 25.92 9.68 7.60
CA ALA A 143 26.53 9.53 6.29
C ALA A 143 26.08 8.19 5.67
N PRO A 144 25.58 8.16 4.41
CA PRO A 144 25.06 6.97 3.76
C PRO A 144 26.20 6.08 3.23
N VAL A 145 27.09 5.66 4.13
CA VAL A 145 28.26 4.83 3.85
C VAL A 145 28.43 3.75 4.91
N LEU A 146 29.04 2.63 4.54
CA LEU A 146 29.51 1.60 5.45
C LEU A 146 31.04 1.73 5.57
N VAL A 147 31.53 1.93 6.80
CA VAL A 147 32.96 1.94 7.12
C VAL A 147 33.30 0.66 7.87
N ILE A 148 33.76 -0.36 7.14
CA ILE A 148 34.01 -1.71 7.65
C ILE A 148 35.48 -2.07 7.41
N GLY A 149 36.20 -2.48 8.47
CA GLY A 149 37.58 -2.95 8.34
C GLY A 149 38.54 -1.93 7.74
N GLY A 150 38.29 -0.63 7.97
CA GLY A 150 39.09 0.47 7.43
C GLY A 150 38.75 0.87 5.97
N SER A 151 37.78 0.20 5.33
CA SER A 151 37.31 0.54 3.97
C SER A 151 35.96 1.23 4.02
N THR A 152 35.72 2.17 3.11
CA THR A 152 34.45 2.93 3.01
C THR A 152 33.69 2.54 1.75
N HIS A 153 32.41 2.22 1.89
CA HIS A 153 31.53 1.78 0.81
C HIS A 153 30.26 2.63 0.77
N ALA A 154 29.94 3.26 -0.36
CA ALA A 154 28.70 4.01 -0.51
C ALA A 154 27.48 3.08 -0.53
N LEU A 155 26.41 3.44 0.17
CA LEU A 155 25.19 2.62 0.21
C LEU A 155 24.54 2.45 -1.16
N ASP A 156 24.57 3.47 -2.03
CA ASP A 156 24.03 3.36 -3.39
C ASP A 156 24.74 2.29 -4.21
N THR A 157 26.08 2.26 -4.18
CA THR A 157 26.85 1.25 -4.90
C THR A 157 26.53 -0.17 -4.40
N LEU A 158 26.36 -0.33 -3.09
CA LEU A 158 26.03 -1.63 -2.50
C LEU A 158 24.58 -2.05 -2.80
N LEU A 159 23.64 -1.10 -2.78
CA LEU A 159 22.24 -1.34 -3.09
C LEU A 159 22.06 -1.69 -4.57
N ASP A 160 22.69 -0.94 -5.47
CA ASP A 160 22.68 -1.21 -6.92
C ASP A 160 23.19 -2.63 -7.21
N ALA A 161 24.30 -3.03 -6.58
CA ALA A 161 24.84 -4.39 -6.74
C ALA A 161 23.90 -5.47 -6.16
N TRP A 162 23.20 -5.18 -5.07
CA TRP A 162 22.22 -6.07 -4.46
C TRP A 162 21.00 -6.26 -5.37
N GLU A 163 20.43 -5.16 -5.87
CA GLU A 163 19.23 -5.16 -6.72
C GLU A 163 19.50 -5.73 -8.12
N SER A 164 20.70 -5.49 -8.69
CA SER A 164 21.03 -5.93 -10.05
C SER A 164 20.97 -7.44 -10.26
N THR A 165 21.07 -8.24 -9.19
CA THR A 165 21.06 -9.71 -9.27
C THR A 165 19.74 -10.25 -9.84
N LEU A 166 18.61 -9.64 -9.45
CA LEU A 166 17.28 -10.11 -9.85
C LEU A 166 16.60 -9.21 -10.88
N GLU A 167 17.14 -8.02 -11.16
CA GLU A 167 16.55 -7.07 -12.11
C GLU A 167 16.31 -7.66 -13.52
N PRO A 168 17.19 -8.50 -14.12
CA PRO A 168 16.93 -9.09 -15.43
C PRO A 168 15.75 -10.07 -15.47
N VAL A 169 15.35 -10.62 -14.32
CA VAL A 169 14.26 -11.62 -14.20
C VAL A 169 12.99 -10.99 -13.65
N TYR A 170 13.12 -10.02 -12.74
CA TYR A 170 12.02 -9.35 -12.05
C TYR A 170 12.13 -7.82 -12.15
N PRO A 171 12.06 -7.26 -13.36
CA PRO A 171 12.37 -5.84 -13.61
C PRO A 171 11.52 -4.93 -12.74
N THR A 172 12.17 -4.00 -12.04
CA THR A 172 11.54 -2.98 -11.19
C THR A 172 11.21 -1.70 -11.94
N ARG A 173 11.71 -1.57 -13.18
CA ARG A 173 11.49 -0.42 -14.07
C ARG A 173 10.95 -0.88 -15.42
N PRO A 174 10.11 -0.08 -16.10
CA PRO A 174 9.63 -0.39 -17.44
C PRO A 174 10.72 -0.17 -18.50
N ASP A 175 10.67 -0.92 -19.60
CA ASP A 175 11.61 -0.80 -20.72
C ASP A 175 11.49 0.55 -21.47
N ALA A 176 10.29 1.13 -21.47
CA ALA A 176 9.99 2.41 -22.09
C ALA A 176 9.24 3.32 -21.11
N VAL A 177 9.77 4.53 -20.91
CA VAL A 177 9.11 5.60 -20.18
C VAL A 177 8.44 6.51 -21.21
N ALA A 178 7.10 6.58 -21.20
CA ALA A 178 6.38 7.54 -22.02
C ALA A 178 6.82 8.97 -21.65
N ALA A 179 6.79 9.90 -22.61
CA ALA A 179 7.12 11.29 -22.35
C ALA A 179 6.26 11.82 -21.18
N PRO A 180 6.86 12.52 -20.19
CA PRO A 180 6.11 13.12 -19.11
C PRO A 180 5.04 14.05 -19.67
N VAL A 181 3.80 13.88 -19.23
CA VAL A 181 2.80 14.96 -19.33
C VAL A 181 2.80 15.66 -18.00
N ASP A 182 3.03 16.97 -18.02
CA ASP A 182 3.05 17.80 -16.82
C ASP A 182 1.73 17.62 -16.07
N PRO A 183 1.79 17.16 -14.80
CA PRO A 183 0.60 16.93 -14.02
C PRO A 183 -0.16 18.25 -13.84
N PRO A 184 -1.47 18.28 -14.12
CA PRO A 184 -2.23 19.50 -13.97
C PRO A 184 -2.24 19.95 -12.50
N MET A 185 -1.96 21.23 -12.27
CA MET A 185 -1.91 21.80 -10.91
C MET A 185 -3.22 22.48 -10.48
N ALA A 186 -4.29 22.39 -11.26
CA ALA A 186 -5.56 23.04 -10.94
C ALA A 186 -6.12 22.49 -9.62
N THR A 187 -6.28 23.37 -8.65
CA THR A 187 -6.89 23.04 -7.35
C THR A 187 -8.27 23.65 -7.30
N SER A 188 -9.25 22.88 -6.83
CA SER A 188 -10.60 23.38 -6.59
C SER A 188 -11.01 23.09 -5.14
N ALA A 189 -11.79 24.03 -4.60
CA ALA A 189 -12.29 23.99 -3.24
C ALA A 189 -13.81 24.13 -3.23
N ALA A 190 -14.41 23.51 -2.22
CA ALA A 190 -15.83 23.49 -1.85
C ALA A 190 -16.73 22.59 -2.72
N PRO A 191 -17.28 21.51 -2.14
CA PRO A 191 -18.51 20.91 -2.62
C PRO A 191 -19.66 21.91 -2.46
N ALA A 192 -20.61 21.93 -3.38
CA ALA A 192 -21.92 22.50 -3.11
C ALA A 192 -22.62 21.63 -2.05
N THR A 193 -22.49 21.97 -0.78
CA THR A 193 -23.26 21.30 0.28
C THR A 193 -24.71 21.74 0.18
N ARG A 194 -25.57 20.84 -0.29
CA ARG A 194 -27.02 21.01 -0.16
C ARG A 194 -27.42 20.51 1.22
N ARG A 195 -28.32 21.22 1.88
CA ARG A 195 -28.85 20.80 3.18
C ARG A 195 -29.75 19.58 3.01
N ILE A 196 -29.21 18.39 3.27
CA ILE A 196 -29.95 17.12 3.24
C ILE A 196 -30.56 16.89 4.63
N ALA A 197 -31.62 16.08 4.71
CA ALA A 197 -32.13 15.62 6.00
C ALA A 197 -31.06 14.83 6.74
N ARG A 198 -30.83 15.17 8.02
CA ARG A 198 -29.80 14.52 8.84
C ARG A 198 -30.13 13.04 9.04
N ILE A 199 -29.20 12.15 8.69
CA ILE A 199 -29.31 10.70 8.88
C ILE A 199 -28.23 10.31 9.89
N ALA A 200 -28.64 9.91 11.10
CA ALA A 200 -27.70 9.66 12.21
C ALA A 200 -26.72 8.51 11.92
N ARG A 201 -27.14 7.50 11.16
CA ARG A 201 -26.32 6.34 10.80
C ARG A 201 -26.60 5.94 9.35
N PRO A 202 -25.85 6.50 8.36
CA PRO A 202 -26.09 6.24 6.95
C PRO A 202 -25.89 4.76 6.60
N ARG A 203 -26.82 4.18 5.83
CA ARG A 203 -26.72 2.80 5.34
C ARG A 203 -25.80 2.74 4.14
N VAL A 204 -24.90 1.76 4.16
CA VAL A 204 -23.92 1.52 3.10
C VAL A 204 -24.11 0.11 2.55
N VAL A 205 -24.42 -0.03 1.27
CA VAL A 205 -24.46 -1.34 0.61
C VAL A 205 -23.11 -1.63 -0.07
N ILE A 206 -22.57 -2.82 0.19
CA ILE A 206 -21.29 -3.30 -0.35
C ILE A 206 -21.52 -4.63 -1.08
N PRO A 207 -21.71 -4.63 -2.42
CA PRO A 207 -21.81 -5.88 -3.15
C PRO A 207 -20.46 -6.62 -3.17
N ALA A 208 -20.47 -7.86 -2.67
CA ALA A 208 -19.36 -8.80 -2.77
C ALA A 208 -19.58 -9.70 -3.99
N PHE A 209 -18.84 -9.43 -5.06
CA PHE A 209 -18.85 -10.26 -6.26
C PHE A 209 -17.84 -11.41 -6.14
N PRO A 210 -18.05 -12.55 -6.83
CA PRO A 210 -17.03 -13.59 -6.92
C PRO A 210 -15.68 -13.00 -7.37
N GLY A 211 -14.66 -13.13 -6.53
CA GLY A 211 -13.31 -12.60 -6.77
C GLY A 211 -13.02 -11.21 -6.17
N THR A 212 -14.03 -10.46 -5.70
CA THR A 212 -13.76 -9.32 -4.81
C THR A 212 -13.18 -9.81 -3.48
N ASN A 213 -12.35 -8.97 -2.84
CA ASN A 213 -11.58 -9.38 -1.66
C ASN A 213 -11.29 -8.25 -0.65
N SER A 214 -11.98 -7.12 -0.78
CA SER A 214 -11.75 -5.91 0.04
C SER A 214 -13.03 -5.39 0.71
N GLU A 215 -14.12 -6.16 0.65
CA GLU A 215 -15.43 -5.87 1.22
C GLU A 215 -15.40 -5.80 2.75
N TYR A 216 -14.67 -6.70 3.43
CA TYR A 216 -14.55 -6.69 4.89
C TYR A 216 -13.79 -5.47 5.41
N ASP A 217 -12.70 -5.09 4.74
CA ASP A 217 -11.93 -3.90 5.10
C ASP A 217 -12.77 -2.63 4.87
N SER A 218 -13.51 -2.58 3.76
CA SER A 218 -14.42 -1.48 3.45
C SER A 218 -15.54 -1.35 4.48
N ALA A 219 -16.19 -2.47 4.85
CA ALA A 219 -17.23 -2.51 5.87
C ALA A 219 -16.68 -2.02 7.22
N ARG A 220 -15.52 -2.51 7.65
CA ARG A 220 -14.88 -2.08 8.90
C ARG A 220 -14.52 -0.59 8.89
N ALA A 221 -14.10 -0.05 7.75
CA ALA A 221 -13.80 1.37 7.61
C ALA A 221 -15.06 2.24 7.76
N PHE A 222 -16.17 1.87 7.11
CA PHE A 222 -17.45 2.58 7.26
C PHE A 222 -18.05 2.44 8.66
N GLU A 223 -17.98 1.25 9.28
CA GLU A 223 -18.45 1.04 10.66
C GLU A 223 -17.70 1.95 11.64
N ARG A 224 -16.37 2.02 11.53
CA ARG A 224 -15.53 2.93 12.33
C ARG A 224 -15.87 4.41 12.12
N ALA A 225 -16.25 4.78 10.90
CA ALA A 225 -16.67 6.14 10.55
C ALA A 225 -18.09 6.48 11.07
N GLY A 226 -18.81 5.51 11.68
CA GLY A 226 -20.16 5.71 12.19
C GLY A 226 -21.28 5.31 11.23
N GLY A 227 -20.96 4.62 10.13
CA GLY A 227 -21.94 4.09 9.18
C GLY A 227 -22.62 2.79 9.62
N ASP A 228 -23.56 2.33 8.79
CA ASP A 228 -24.24 1.03 8.91
C ASP A 228 -24.00 0.19 7.63
N PRO A 229 -22.84 -0.48 7.51
CA PRO A 229 -22.48 -1.22 6.31
C PRO A 229 -23.11 -2.61 6.26
N SER A 230 -23.61 -2.99 5.09
CA SER A 230 -24.15 -4.31 4.78
C SER A 230 -23.43 -4.89 3.56
N ILE A 231 -22.82 -6.06 3.74
CA ILE A 231 -22.21 -6.82 2.65
C ILE A 231 -23.28 -7.69 1.99
N LEU A 232 -23.50 -7.51 0.70
CA LEU A 232 -24.43 -8.29 -0.10
C LEU A 232 -23.66 -9.24 -1.03
N VAL A 233 -23.74 -10.54 -0.79
CA VAL A 233 -23.09 -11.54 -1.65
C VAL A 233 -23.85 -11.69 -2.97
N PHE A 234 -23.18 -11.38 -4.08
CA PHE A 234 -23.74 -11.54 -5.42
C PHE A 234 -23.57 -12.99 -5.89
N ARG A 235 -24.67 -13.74 -5.96
CA ARG A 235 -24.68 -15.13 -6.43
C ARG A 235 -24.78 -15.16 -7.95
N ASN A 236 -23.89 -15.89 -8.62
CA ASN A 236 -23.88 -16.00 -10.08
C ASN A 236 -23.76 -17.44 -10.62
N LEU A 237 -24.01 -18.45 -9.77
CA LEU A 237 -23.91 -19.86 -10.18
C LEU A 237 -25.00 -20.30 -11.17
N THR A 238 -26.17 -19.65 -11.15
CA THR A 238 -27.32 -19.97 -12.03
C THR A 238 -27.97 -18.67 -12.51
N ALA A 239 -28.74 -18.73 -13.61
CA ALA A 239 -29.50 -17.56 -14.10
C ALA A 239 -30.46 -17.01 -13.03
N THR A 240 -31.17 -17.88 -12.31
CA THR A 240 -32.04 -17.50 -11.20
C THR A 240 -31.27 -16.79 -10.08
N HIS A 241 -30.08 -17.28 -9.72
CA HIS A 241 -29.24 -16.60 -8.73
C HIS A 241 -28.80 -15.21 -9.19
N ILE A 242 -28.50 -15.03 -10.49
CA ILE A 242 -28.17 -13.72 -11.06
C ILE A 242 -29.38 -12.79 -10.94
N ASP A 243 -30.56 -13.22 -11.39
CA ASP A 243 -31.79 -12.41 -11.34
C ASP A 243 -32.16 -12.02 -9.90
N GLU A 244 -32.09 -12.96 -8.96
CA GLU A 244 -32.30 -12.70 -7.53
C GLU A 244 -31.27 -11.72 -6.97
N SER A 245 -29.99 -11.87 -7.32
CA SER A 245 -28.92 -10.98 -6.84
C SER A 245 -29.05 -9.58 -7.43
N LEU A 246 -29.48 -9.45 -8.69
CA LEU A 246 -29.77 -8.16 -9.32
C LEU A 246 -30.94 -7.45 -8.63
N ALA A 247 -32.00 -8.19 -8.30
CA ALA A 247 -33.15 -7.63 -7.56
C ALA A 247 -32.73 -7.19 -6.15
N GLN A 248 -32.06 -8.06 -5.38
CA GLN A 248 -31.58 -7.77 -4.03
C GLN A 248 -30.63 -6.57 -4.00
N LEU A 249 -29.72 -6.47 -4.98
CA LEU A 249 -28.79 -5.34 -5.08
C LEU A 249 -29.53 -4.03 -5.38
N ALA A 250 -30.48 -4.04 -6.32
CA ALA A 250 -31.27 -2.85 -6.64
C ALA A 250 -32.08 -2.37 -5.40
N ASP A 251 -32.71 -3.29 -4.68
CA ASP A 251 -33.46 -2.98 -3.47
C ASP A 251 -32.54 -2.43 -2.36
N ALA A 252 -31.41 -3.09 -2.11
CA ALA A 252 -30.42 -2.61 -1.13
C ALA A 252 -29.87 -1.22 -1.48
N ILE A 253 -29.67 -0.91 -2.76
CA ILE A 253 -29.28 0.44 -3.22
C ILE A 253 -30.39 1.45 -2.93
N ARG A 254 -31.67 1.10 -3.15
CA ARG A 254 -32.82 1.97 -2.83
C ARG A 254 -32.99 2.23 -1.33
N GLU A 255 -32.56 1.30 -0.50
CA GLU A 255 -32.61 1.41 0.96
C GLU A 255 -31.38 2.07 1.59
N SER A 256 -30.31 2.26 0.80
CA SER A 256 -29.03 2.80 1.25
C SER A 256 -28.80 4.24 0.81
N GLN A 257 -27.95 4.96 1.55
CA GLN A 257 -27.45 6.29 1.20
C GLN A 257 -26.15 6.21 0.39
N ILE A 258 -25.40 5.13 0.58
CA ILE A 258 -24.08 4.94 -0.02
C ILE A 258 -24.03 3.58 -0.72
N LEU A 259 -23.52 3.57 -1.96
CA LEU A 259 -23.05 2.36 -2.64
C LEU A 259 -21.52 2.35 -2.63
N MET A 260 -20.91 1.35 -2.00
CA MET A 260 -19.46 1.15 -2.01
C MET A 260 -19.11 -0.09 -2.82
N ILE A 261 -18.36 0.06 -3.91
CA ILE A 261 -17.88 -1.04 -4.73
C ILE A 261 -16.44 -1.39 -4.31
N PRO A 262 -16.21 -2.58 -3.72
CA PRO A 262 -14.91 -2.95 -3.17
C PRO A 262 -13.89 -3.30 -4.26
N GLY A 263 -12.62 -3.34 -3.87
CA GLY A 263 -11.53 -3.85 -4.69
C GLY A 263 -11.47 -5.38 -4.76
N GLY A 264 -10.57 -5.89 -5.61
CA GLY A 264 -10.31 -7.31 -5.81
C GLY A 264 -10.17 -7.65 -7.30
N PHE A 265 -10.54 -8.87 -7.67
CA PHE A 265 -10.44 -9.40 -9.03
C PHE A 265 -11.80 -9.99 -9.42
N SER A 266 -12.83 -9.16 -9.60
CA SER A 266 -14.18 -9.67 -9.91
C SER A 266 -14.16 -10.57 -11.15
N ALA A 267 -14.71 -11.78 -11.04
CA ALA A 267 -14.64 -12.83 -12.06
C ALA A 267 -13.21 -13.17 -12.55
N GLY A 268 -12.19 -12.96 -11.71
CA GLY A 268 -10.79 -13.15 -12.06
C GLY A 268 -10.25 -12.11 -13.06
N ASP A 269 -10.97 -11.00 -13.26
CA ASP A 269 -10.71 -10.00 -14.30
C ASP A 269 -10.76 -10.55 -15.76
N GLU A 270 -11.38 -11.73 -15.91
CA GLU A 270 -11.64 -12.44 -17.17
C GLU A 270 -13.10 -12.21 -17.66
N PRO A 271 -13.42 -12.47 -18.95
CA PRO A 271 -12.54 -12.91 -20.05
C PRO A 271 -11.73 -11.78 -20.73
N ASP A 272 -11.92 -10.54 -20.28
CA ASP A 272 -11.82 -9.42 -21.22
C ASP A 272 -11.33 -8.12 -20.51
N GLY A 273 -10.71 -8.27 -19.34
CA GLY A 273 -10.09 -7.21 -18.55
C GLY A 273 -10.87 -6.79 -17.31
N SER A 274 -10.18 -6.07 -16.42
CA SER A 274 -10.61 -5.88 -15.04
C SER A 274 -12.00 -5.24 -14.88
N ALA A 275 -12.74 -5.68 -13.85
CA ALA A 275 -14.03 -5.14 -13.42
C ALA A 275 -15.20 -5.19 -14.43
N LYS A 276 -15.06 -5.93 -15.54
CA LYS A 276 -16.14 -6.06 -16.55
C LYS A 276 -17.40 -6.69 -15.99
N PHE A 277 -17.28 -7.67 -15.11
CA PHE A 277 -18.43 -8.31 -14.47
C PHE A 277 -19.25 -7.31 -13.65
N ILE A 278 -18.59 -6.48 -12.83
CA ILE A 278 -19.24 -5.41 -12.07
C ILE A 278 -19.88 -4.39 -13.02
N ALA A 279 -19.17 -3.98 -14.07
CA ALA A 279 -19.69 -3.03 -15.06
C ALA A 279 -20.95 -3.55 -15.76
N ALA A 280 -21.04 -4.87 -16.04
CA ALA A 280 -22.24 -5.49 -16.59
C ALA A 280 -23.40 -5.47 -15.58
N VAL A 281 -23.14 -5.76 -14.31
CA VAL A 281 -24.15 -5.68 -13.23
C VAL A 281 -24.67 -4.24 -13.07
N ILE A 282 -23.79 -3.23 -13.06
CA ILE A 282 -24.18 -1.82 -12.99
C ILE A 282 -25.09 -1.44 -14.16
N ARG A 283 -24.84 -1.97 -15.37
CA ARG A 283 -25.64 -1.68 -16.57
C ARG A 283 -26.95 -2.48 -16.64
N SER A 284 -27.16 -3.46 -15.77
CA SER A 284 -28.44 -4.17 -15.71
C SER A 284 -29.56 -3.17 -15.43
N PRO A 285 -30.66 -3.14 -16.20
CA PRO A 285 -31.68 -2.09 -16.11
C PRO A 285 -32.13 -1.79 -14.68
N ARG A 286 -32.43 -2.83 -13.89
CA ARG A 286 -32.90 -2.67 -12.51
C ARG A 286 -31.87 -2.00 -11.57
N VAL A 287 -30.59 -2.34 -11.75
CA VAL A 287 -29.49 -1.79 -10.94
C VAL A 287 -29.15 -0.38 -11.44
N ALA A 288 -29.14 -0.16 -12.75
CA ALA A 288 -28.93 1.14 -13.36
C ALA A 288 -29.97 2.16 -12.90
N ASP A 289 -31.24 1.77 -12.87
CA ASP A 289 -32.34 2.59 -12.36
C ASP A 289 -32.13 2.93 -10.88
N ALA A 290 -31.81 1.94 -10.03
CA ALA A 290 -31.56 2.16 -8.61
C ALA A 290 -30.35 3.09 -8.35
N ILE A 291 -29.29 2.99 -9.15
CA ILE A 291 -28.11 3.87 -9.10
C ILE A 291 -28.48 5.29 -9.54
N THR A 292 -29.26 5.43 -10.60
CA THR A 292 -29.73 6.72 -11.09
C THR A 292 -30.60 7.41 -10.04
N GLU A 293 -31.56 6.67 -9.46
CA GLU A 293 -32.38 7.14 -8.33
C GLU A 293 -31.51 7.57 -7.13
N LEU A 294 -30.47 6.80 -6.80
CA LEU A 294 -29.53 7.14 -5.72
C LEU A 294 -28.87 8.49 -5.95
N VAL A 295 -28.27 8.71 -7.12
CA VAL A 295 -27.41 9.88 -7.40
C VAL A 295 -28.21 11.12 -7.80
N GLU A 296 -29.29 10.97 -8.56
CA GLU A 296 -30.05 12.08 -9.15
C GLU A 296 -31.25 12.51 -8.29
N HIS A 297 -31.82 11.60 -7.48
CA HIS A 297 -33.08 11.87 -6.76
C HIS A 297 -32.95 11.79 -5.24
N ARG A 298 -31.91 11.14 -4.71
CA ARG A 298 -31.73 10.92 -3.27
C ARG A 298 -30.46 11.52 -2.69
N ASP A 299 -29.70 12.28 -3.50
CA ASP A 299 -28.40 12.87 -3.12
C ASP A 299 -27.41 11.83 -2.53
N GLY A 300 -27.52 10.57 -2.96
CA GLY A 300 -26.67 9.48 -2.47
C GLY A 300 -25.24 9.55 -3.02
N LEU A 301 -24.33 8.88 -2.32
CA LEU A 301 -22.91 8.83 -2.67
C LEU A 301 -22.51 7.45 -3.21
N ILE A 302 -21.53 7.44 -4.11
CA ILE A 302 -20.92 6.21 -4.62
C ILE A 302 -19.41 6.27 -4.48
N LEU A 303 -18.81 5.22 -3.93
CA LEU A 303 -17.37 5.06 -3.82
C LEU A 303 -16.93 3.78 -4.53
N GLY A 304 -15.87 3.86 -5.33
CA GLY A 304 -15.23 2.68 -5.94
C GLY A 304 -13.73 2.71 -5.69
N ILE A 305 -13.20 1.65 -5.09
CA ILE A 305 -11.76 1.51 -4.83
C ILE A 305 -11.20 0.35 -5.66
N CYS A 306 -10.07 0.58 -6.34
CA CYS A 306 -9.38 -0.39 -7.18
C CYS A 306 -10.33 -1.00 -8.23
N ASN A 307 -10.79 -2.24 -8.06
CA ASN A 307 -11.77 -2.90 -8.94
C ASN A 307 -13.11 -2.15 -9.03
N GLY A 308 -13.52 -1.50 -7.93
CA GLY A 308 -14.65 -0.59 -7.95
C GLY A 308 -14.44 0.62 -8.85
N PHE A 309 -13.26 1.25 -8.80
CA PHE A 309 -12.96 2.38 -9.69
C PHE A 309 -12.94 1.94 -11.16
N GLN A 310 -12.33 0.81 -11.46
CA GLN A 310 -12.34 0.21 -12.80
C GLN A 310 -13.77 -0.03 -13.30
N ALA A 311 -14.70 -0.49 -12.46
CA ALA A 311 -16.09 -0.64 -12.85
C ALA A 311 -16.74 0.72 -13.15
N LEU A 312 -16.61 1.67 -12.22
CA LEU A 312 -17.27 2.98 -12.30
C LEU A 312 -16.78 3.84 -13.47
N ILE A 313 -15.48 3.78 -13.79
CA ILE A 313 -14.93 4.52 -14.94
C ILE A 313 -15.40 3.89 -16.25
N LYS A 314 -15.46 2.55 -16.34
CA LYS A 314 -15.93 1.82 -17.53
C LYS A 314 -17.41 2.05 -17.83
N THR A 315 -18.24 2.33 -16.82
CA THR A 315 -19.67 2.61 -17.02
C THR A 315 -20.00 4.06 -17.29
N GLY A 316 -19.04 4.98 -17.16
CA GLY A 316 -19.26 6.43 -17.29
C GLY A 316 -19.69 7.14 -16.01
N LEU A 317 -19.96 6.39 -14.93
CA LEU A 317 -20.42 6.94 -13.66
C LEU A 317 -19.44 7.96 -13.08
N VAL A 318 -18.14 7.65 -13.07
CA VAL A 318 -17.13 8.59 -12.56
C VAL A 318 -16.80 9.72 -13.54
N PRO A 319 -16.54 9.52 -14.85
CA PRO A 319 -16.22 10.65 -15.71
C PRO A 319 -17.40 11.60 -15.97
N ASP A 320 -18.64 11.09 -16.07
CA ASP A 320 -19.82 11.88 -16.49
C ASP A 320 -20.90 12.03 -15.43
N GLY A 321 -20.84 11.28 -14.33
CA GLY A 321 -21.88 11.26 -13.31
C GLY A 321 -23.09 10.38 -13.64
N ARG A 322 -23.10 9.67 -14.78
CA ARG A 322 -24.22 8.84 -15.25
C ARG A 322 -23.76 7.61 -16.01
N ILE A 323 -24.61 6.57 -16.05
CA ILE A 323 -24.33 5.33 -16.77
C ILE A 323 -24.46 5.60 -18.28
N ARG A 324 -23.45 5.23 -19.07
CA ARG A 324 -23.51 5.25 -20.54
C ARG A 324 -24.14 3.96 -21.06
N ALA A 325 -25.08 4.09 -22.01
CA ALA A 325 -25.66 2.95 -22.70
C ALA A 325 -24.60 2.16 -23.50
N CYS A 326 -24.75 0.83 -23.55
CA CYS A 326 -24.06 0.01 -24.54
C CYS A 326 -24.77 0.20 -25.89
N GLY A 327 -24.30 1.14 -26.70
CA GLY A 327 -24.85 1.43 -28.03
C GLY A 327 -23.73 1.62 -29.05
N ASP A 328 -23.84 0.85 -30.13
CA ASP A 328 -22.86 0.60 -31.17
C ASP A 328 -22.31 1.86 -31.88
N ASN A 329 -21.08 1.73 -32.40
CA ASN A 329 -20.31 2.69 -33.20
C ASN A 329 -19.75 3.95 -32.50
N ALA A 330 -20.27 4.36 -31.33
CA ALA A 330 -19.67 5.47 -30.57
C ALA A 330 -18.51 5.03 -29.64
N VAL A 331 -18.53 3.77 -29.16
CA VAL A 331 -17.51 3.27 -28.22
C VAL A 331 -16.16 3.03 -28.91
N GLN A 332 -16.14 2.49 -30.14
CA GLN A 332 -14.87 2.31 -30.86
C GLN A 332 -14.25 3.64 -31.33
N ALA A 333 -15.06 4.65 -31.68
CA ALA A 333 -14.55 5.96 -32.07
C ALA A 333 -14.12 6.84 -30.87
N ARG A 334 -14.66 6.61 -29.66
CA ARG A 334 -14.41 7.44 -28.46
C ARG A 334 -13.57 6.77 -27.37
N LEU A 335 -13.06 5.56 -27.58
CA LEU A 335 -12.09 4.92 -26.66
C LEU A 335 -10.81 5.75 -26.50
N ALA A 336 -10.44 6.56 -27.49
CA ALA A 336 -9.33 7.52 -27.38
C ALA A 336 -9.68 8.79 -26.57
N GLU A 337 -10.97 9.09 -26.38
CA GLU A 337 -11.45 10.32 -25.72
C GLU A 337 -11.96 10.09 -24.29
N THR A 338 -12.38 8.87 -23.98
CA THR A 338 -12.95 8.52 -22.67
C THR A 338 -11.84 8.11 -21.70
N PRO A 339 -11.74 8.73 -20.51
CA PRO A 339 -10.83 8.28 -19.47
C PRO A 339 -11.04 6.81 -19.15
N THR A 340 -9.97 6.06 -19.00
CA THR A 340 -10.03 4.64 -18.66
C THR A 340 -8.82 4.21 -17.83
N LEU A 341 -8.87 2.97 -17.34
CA LEU A 341 -7.77 2.30 -16.67
C LEU A 341 -7.29 1.13 -17.52
N VAL A 342 -5.98 1.00 -17.67
CA VAL A 342 -5.33 -0.04 -18.45
C VAL A 342 -4.17 -0.68 -17.67
N HIS A 343 -3.54 -1.68 -18.27
CA HIS A 343 -2.34 -2.33 -17.74
C HIS A 343 -1.26 -1.33 -17.31
N ASN A 344 -0.63 -1.61 -16.17
CA ASN A 344 0.49 -0.83 -15.66
C ASN A 344 1.64 -0.82 -16.68
N THR A 345 2.42 0.27 -16.72
CA THR A 345 3.54 0.39 -17.67
C THR A 345 4.63 -0.67 -17.47
N ILE A 346 4.80 -1.18 -16.23
CA ILE A 346 5.72 -2.27 -15.91
C ILE A 346 5.24 -3.66 -16.39
N GLY A 347 4.02 -3.77 -16.92
CA GLY A 347 3.47 -5.02 -17.46
C GLY A 347 3.17 -6.10 -16.40
N ARG A 348 3.19 -5.76 -15.10
CA ARG A 348 2.91 -6.69 -14.00
C ARG A 348 2.07 -6.06 -12.88
N HIS A 349 1.55 -6.92 -12.01
CA HIS A 349 0.89 -6.52 -10.78
C HIS A 349 1.84 -5.74 -9.87
N VAL A 350 1.34 -4.62 -9.35
CA VAL A 350 2.05 -3.79 -8.37
C VAL A 350 1.40 -4.03 -7.01
N SER A 351 2.20 -4.39 -6.00
CA SER A 351 1.78 -4.50 -4.61
C SER A 351 2.79 -3.78 -3.71
N ARG A 352 2.51 -2.52 -3.37
CA ARG A 352 3.39 -1.66 -2.56
C ARG A 352 2.62 -0.48 -1.96
N TYR A 353 3.30 0.33 -1.15
CA TYR A 353 2.78 1.64 -0.78
C TYR A 353 3.25 2.71 -1.78
N ALA A 354 2.36 3.68 -2.04
CA ALA A 354 2.62 4.86 -2.85
C ALA A 354 2.11 6.11 -2.12
N ARG A 355 2.75 7.26 -2.32
CA ARG A 355 2.29 8.53 -1.78
C ARG A 355 1.28 9.13 -2.76
N THR A 356 0.10 9.44 -2.25
CA THR A 356 -0.94 10.17 -2.98
C THR A 356 -1.18 11.51 -2.32
N ARG A 357 -1.45 12.53 -3.11
CA ARG A 357 -1.83 13.86 -2.63
C ARG A 357 -3.27 14.17 -2.98
N ILE A 358 -3.94 14.95 -2.13
CA ILE A 358 -5.24 15.55 -2.44
C ILE A 358 -5.01 16.78 -3.33
N VAL A 359 -5.73 16.84 -4.46
CA VAL A 359 -5.61 17.92 -5.46
C VAL A 359 -6.89 18.76 -5.51
N SER A 360 -8.03 18.11 -5.32
CA SER A 360 -9.35 18.74 -5.29
C SER A 360 -10.13 18.27 -4.07
N THR A 361 -10.85 19.20 -3.44
CA THR A 361 -11.79 18.94 -2.34
C THR A 361 -13.25 19.20 -2.76
N LEU A 362 -13.52 19.23 -4.08
CA LEU A 362 -14.86 19.43 -4.65
C LEU A 362 -15.87 18.34 -4.22
N SER A 363 -15.39 17.14 -3.94
CA SER A 363 -16.23 15.99 -3.61
C SER A 363 -16.57 15.95 -2.11
N PRO A 364 -17.82 15.59 -1.74
CA PRO A 364 -18.17 15.23 -0.37
C PRO A 364 -17.25 14.17 0.24
N TRP A 365 -16.70 13.25 -0.57
CA TRP A 365 -15.76 12.22 -0.13
C TRP A 365 -14.42 12.78 0.38
N LEU A 366 -14.14 14.06 0.16
CA LEU A 366 -12.89 14.74 0.51
C LEU A 366 -13.13 15.97 1.39
N MET A 367 -14.32 16.13 1.98
CA MET A 367 -14.67 17.32 2.76
C MET A 367 -13.88 17.46 4.08
N LEU A 368 -13.37 16.36 4.63
CA LEU A 368 -12.47 16.38 5.79
C LEU A 368 -10.98 16.41 5.41
N CYS A 369 -10.68 16.46 4.12
CA CYS A 369 -9.33 16.62 3.60
C CYS A 369 -9.05 18.10 3.27
N ARG A 370 -7.76 18.42 3.11
CA ARG A 370 -7.29 19.69 2.54
C ARG A 370 -6.50 19.40 1.28
N THR A 371 -6.60 20.29 0.30
CA THR A 371 -5.72 20.26 -0.86
C THR A 371 -4.26 20.32 -0.41
N GLY A 372 -3.43 19.40 -0.91
CA GLY A 372 -2.05 19.24 -0.51
C GLY A 372 -1.81 18.19 0.58
N ASP A 373 -2.85 17.67 1.23
CA ASP A 373 -2.69 16.53 2.16
C ASP A 373 -2.05 15.34 1.45
N ILE A 374 -1.05 14.73 2.07
CA ILE A 374 -0.31 13.58 1.55
C ILE A 374 -0.60 12.35 2.39
N HIS A 375 -0.98 11.27 1.73
CA HIS A 375 -1.24 9.97 2.33
C HIS A 375 -0.37 8.91 1.66
N THR A 376 0.19 8.00 2.44
CA THR A 376 0.97 6.87 1.95
C THR A 376 0.06 5.65 1.96
N LEU A 377 -0.49 5.27 0.82
CA LEU A 377 -1.56 4.28 0.73
C LEU A 377 -1.09 3.01 0.00
N PRO A 378 -1.58 1.83 0.37
CA PRO A 378 -1.28 0.61 -0.36
C PRO A 378 -1.97 0.63 -1.74
N VAL A 379 -1.23 0.24 -2.76
CA VAL A 379 -1.73 -0.05 -4.11
C VAL A 379 -1.52 -1.52 -4.40
N SER A 380 -2.52 -2.15 -5.02
CA SER A 380 -2.50 -3.59 -5.32
C SER A 380 -3.30 -3.89 -6.59
N HIS A 381 -2.68 -3.71 -7.76
CA HIS A 381 -3.39 -3.89 -9.04
C HIS A 381 -2.45 -4.17 -10.23
N GLY A 382 -2.96 -4.85 -11.26
CA GLY A 382 -2.31 -5.03 -12.56
C GLY A 382 -2.78 -4.04 -13.64
N GLU A 383 -4.01 -3.53 -13.52
CA GLU A 383 -4.64 -2.59 -14.45
C GLU A 383 -5.10 -1.30 -13.75
N GLY A 384 -4.17 -0.47 -13.30
CA GLY A 384 -4.52 0.79 -12.62
C GLY A 384 -4.01 2.05 -13.29
N ARG A 385 -3.43 1.92 -14.50
CA ARG A 385 -2.86 3.05 -15.21
C ARG A 385 -3.96 3.92 -15.81
N PHE A 386 -4.10 5.14 -15.31
CA PHE A 386 -5.01 6.12 -15.90
C PHE A 386 -4.53 6.57 -17.26
N LEU A 387 -5.43 6.52 -18.24
CA LEU A 387 -5.20 6.94 -19.61
C LEU A 387 -6.37 7.82 -20.08
N ALA A 388 -6.04 8.94 -20.71
CA ALA A 388 -6.95 9.83 -21.41
C ALA A 388 -6.16 10.59 -22.49
N ASN A 389 -6.84 11.21 -23.46
CA ASN A 389 -6.17 12.21 -24.30
C ASN A 389 -5.90 13.50 -23.50
N GLU A 390 -5.03 14.36 -24.04
CA GLU A 390 -4.60 15.59 -23.35
C GLU A 390 -5.76 16.56 -23.10
N GLU A 391 -6.68 16.69 -24.06
CA GLU A 391 -7.85 17.57 -23.94
C GLU A 391 -8.73 17.15 -22.76
N THR A 392 -9.07 15.86 -22.68
CA THR A 392 -9.85 15.28 -21.60
C THR A 392 -9.13 15.42 -20.26
N LEU A 393 -7.81 15.21 -20.19
CA LEU A 393 -7.03 15.43 -18.97
C LEU A 393 -7.09 16.88 -18.50
N ARG A 394 -6.91 17.85 -19.43
CA ARG A 394 -7.03 19.28 -19.14
C ARG A 394 -8.45 19.65 -18.69
N GLN A 395 -9.48 19.09 -19.31
CA GLN A 395 -10.87 19.34 -18.93
C GLN A 395 -11.18 18.80 -17.53
N LEU A 396 -10.76 17.57 -17.21
CA LEU A 396 -10.93 16.99 -15.87
C LEU A 396 -10.23 17.83 -14.80
N ALA A 397 -9.03 18.32 -15.10
CA ALA A 397 -8.30 19.23 -14.22
C ALA A 397 -9.03 20.55 -14.01
N ALA A 398 -9.44 21.21 -15.09
CA ALA A 398 -10.16 22.49 -15.05
C ALA A 398 -11.48 22.38 -14.28
N ASN A 399 -12.17 21.24 -14.39
CA ASN A 399 -13.40 20.95 -13.64
C ASN A 399 -13.15 20.56 -12.18
N GLY A 400 -11.88 20.40 -11.76
CA GLY A 400 -11.54 19.91 -10.42
C GLY A 400 -11.93 18.45 -10.19
N GLN A 401 -12.11 17.66 -11.24
CA GLN A 401 -12.46 16.24 -11.17
C GLN A 401 -11.26 15.34 -10.89
N ILE A 402 -10.03 15.85 -11.04
CA ILE A 402 -8.83 15.15 -10.56
C ILE A 402 -8.73 15.36 -9.04
N ALA A 403 -9.16 14.34 -8.31
CA ALA A 403 -9.23 14.36 -6.85
C ALA A 403 -7.87 14.06 -6.21
N THR A 404 -7.17 13.06 -6.72
CA THR A 404 -5.92 12.56 -6.13
C THR A 404 -4.88 12.23 -7.19
N GLN A 405 -3.62 12.50 -6.86
CA GLN A 405 -2.45 12.21 -7.71
C GLN A 405 -1.37 11.45 -6.95
N TYR A 406 -0.63 10.58 -7.62
CA TYR A 406 0.65 10.07 -7.15
C TYR A 406 1.66 11.22 -7.08
N CYS A 407 2.50 11.24 -6.04
CA CYS A 407 3.47 12.31 -5.83
C CYS A 407 4.82 11.79 -5.36
N ASP A 408 5.85 12.64 -5.36
CA ASP A 408 7.17 12.45 -4.78
C ASP A 408 7.20 12.79 -3.26
N ALA A 409 8.36 12.61 -2.62
CA ALA A 409 8.49 12.79 -1.17
C ALA A 409 8.23 14.23 -0.71
N SER A 410 8.35 15.18 -1.63
CA SER A 410 8.07 16.60 -1.44
C SER A 410 6.60 16.95 -1.71
N GLY A 411 5.79 15.98 -2.14
CA GLY A 411 4.38 16.19 -2.48
C GLY A 411 4.13 16.71 -3.89
N ASN A 412 5.13 16.73 -4.76
CA ASN A 412 4.93 17.12 -6.16
C ASN A 412 4.42 15.93 -6.96
N PRO A 413 3.42 16.10 -7.84
CA PRO A 413 3.01 15.03 -8.74
C PRO A 413 4.20 14.48 -9.53
N SER A 414 4.34 13.16 -9.58
CA SER A 414 5.52 12.52 -10.15
C SER A 414 5.15 11.52 -11.23
N VAL A 415 5.89 11.55 -12.33
CA VAL A 415 5.80 10.53 -13.39
C VAL A 415 6.85 9.42 -13.21
N ASN A 416 7.72 9.53 -12.20
CA ASN A 416 8.70 8.51 -11.90
C ASN A 416 7.99 7.24 -11.42
N ILE A 417 8.34 6.08 -11.98
CA ILE A 417 7.75 4.78 -11.62
C ILE A 417 7.92 4.45 -10.13
N ALA A 418 8.94 5.01 -9.47
CA ALA A 418 9.13 4.84 -8.03
C ALA A 418 8.01 5.47 -7.19
N ASP A 419 7.36 6.53 -7.70
CA ASP A 419 6.32 7.32 -7.04
C ASP A 419 4.92 7.07 -7.62
N ASN A 420 4.85 6.92 -8.94
CA ASN A 420 3.67 6.61 -9.74
C ASN A 420 3.82 5.18 -10.27
N PRO A 421 3.49 4.17 -9.47
CA PRO A 421 3.95 2.80 -9.68
C PRO A 421 3.27 2.11 -10.86
N ASN A 422 2.26 2.74 -11.44
CA ASN A 422 1.51 2.20 -12.57
C ASN A 422 1.68 3.02 -13.86
N GLY A 423 2.37 4.16 -13.78
CA GLY A 423 2.64 5.04 -14.91
C GLY A 423 1.40 5.81 -15.39
N SER A 424 0.48 6.15 -14.48
CA SER A 424 -0.73 6.92 -14.81
C SER A 424 -0.40 8.28 -15.41
N LEU A 425 -1.12 8.66 -16.46
CA LEU A 425 -0.98 9.97 -17.10
C LEU A 425 -1.32 11.10 -16.13
N GLY A 426 -0.51 12.17 -16.12
CA GLY A 426 -0.68 13.30 -15.20
C GLY A 426 -0.61 12.91 -13.72
N ALA A 427 0.01 11.76 -13.42
CA ALA A 427 0.04 11.14 -12.11
C ALA A 427 -1.35 10.90 -11.49
N VAL A 428 -2.42 10.82 -12.29
CA VAL A 428 -3.79 10.67 -11.79
C VAL A 428 -3.96 9.33 -11.06
N GLU A 429 -4.42 9.39 -9.82
CA GLU A 429 -4.70 8.21 -9.00
C GLU A 429 -6.19 8.00 -8.76
N GLY A 430 -6.97 9.08 -8.72
CA GLY A 430 -8.41 9.03 -8.52
C GLY A 430 -9.10 10.28 -9.04
N ILE A 431 -10.33 10.10 -9.50
CA ILE A 431 -11.17 11.15 -10.09
C ILE A 431 -12.60 11.08 -9.57
N THR A 432 -13.34 12.19 -9.70
CA THR A 432 -14.74 12.31 -9.26
C THR A 432 -15.67 12.59 -10.42
N SER A 433 -16.96 12.32 -10.22
CA SER A 433 -18.02 12.84 -11.10
C SER A 433 -18.05 14.36 -11.12
N PRO A 434 -18.62 14.98 -12.18
CA PRO A 434 -18.77 16.44 -12.25
C PRO A 434 -19.55 17.01 -11.06
N CYS A 435 -20.50 16.25 -10.50
CA CYS A 435 -21.24 16.64 -9.30
C CYS A 435 -20.53 16.28 -7.98
N GLY A 436 -19.37 15.64 -8.03
CA GLY A 436 -18.57 15.23 -6.87
C GLY A 436 -19.07 14.03 -6.09
N ARG A 437 -20.33 13.59 -6.25
CA ARG A 437 -20.94 12.51 -5.43
C ARG A 437 -20.41 11.10 -5.69
N ILE A 438 -19.77 10.89 -6.84
CA ILE A 438 -19.18 9.60 -7.21
C ILE A 438 -17.67 9.76 -7.21
N PHE A 439 -16.97 8.94 -6.43
CA PHE A 439 -15.50 8.97 -6.32
C PHE A 439 -14.91 7.61 -6.66
N GLY A 440 -13.94 7.60 -7.57
CA GLY A 440 -13.19 6.41 -7.97
C GLY A 440 -11.69 6.62 -7.74
N LYS A 441 -11.03 5.65 -7.10
CA LYS A 441 -9.58 5.70 -6.84
C LYS A 441 -8.91 4.33 -6.83
N MET A 442 -7.60 4.28 -7.07
CA MET A 442 -6.83 3.01 -7.15
C MET A 442 -6.22 2.54 -5.82
N ALA A 443 -5.71 3.47 -5.01
CA ALA A 443 -5.08 3.18 -3.73
C ALA A 443 -6.13 2.82 -2.67
N HIS A 444 -5.84 1.78 -1.91
CA HIS A 444 -6.75 1.18 -0.94
C HIS A 444 -6.71 1.94 0.38
N THR A 445 -7.69 2.83 0.57
CA THR A 445 -7.81 3.63 1.80
C THR A 445 -8.35 2.80 2.96
N GLU A 446 -9.12 1.76 2.68
CA GLU A 446 -9.69 0.83 3.63
C GLU A 446 -8.63 -0.07 4.30
N ARG A 447 -7.49 -0.30 3.62
CA ARG A 447 -6.40 -1.19 4.09
C ARG A 447 -5.46 -0.48 5.06
N HIS A 448 -5.99 0.06 6.14
CA HIS A 448 -5.20 0.70 7.19
C HIS A 448 -5.61 0.24 8.60
N GLY A 449 -4.65 0.30 9.52
CA GLY A 449 -4.86 0.01 10.93
C GLY A 449 -3.66 0.45 11.77
N PRO A 450 -3.81 0.54 13.10
CA PRO A 450 -2.78 1.09 14.00
C PRO A 450 -1.46 0.30 14.00
N HIS A 451 -1.49 -0.97 13.58
CA HIS A 451 -0.33 -1.85 13.54
C HIS A 451 -0.02 -2.39 12.15
N VAL A 452 -0.58 -1.79 11.10
CA VAL A 452 -0.35 -2.17 9.70
C VAL A 452 0.76 -1.31 9.11
N ALA A 453 1.76 -1.95 8.49
CA ALA A 453 2.86 -1.26 7.80
C ALA A 453 3.56 -0.16 8.63
N LYS A 454 3.79 -0.42 9.93
CA LYS A 454 4.44 0.53 10.86
C LYS A 454 5.82 0.99 10.38
N ASN A 455 6.54 0.13 9.65
CA ASN A 455 7.85 0.41 9.09
C ASN A 455 7.81 1.26 7.81
N ILE A 456 6.63 1.63 7.31
CA ILE A 456 6.47 2.51 6.16
C ILE A 456 6.07 3.88 6.69
N HIS A 457 6.86 4.91 6.41
CA HIS A 457 6.60 6.28 6.86
C HIS A 457 5.41 6.96 6.15
N GLY A 458 4.96 8.08 6.69
CA GLY A 458 3.86 8.89 6.16
C GLY A 458 2.47 8.48 6.68
N SER A 459 1.51 9.41 6.63
CA SER A 459 0.14 9.18 7.11
C SER A 459 -0.54 8.07 6.31
N LYS A 460 -1.09 7.07 7.00
CA LYS A 460 -1.90 5.99 6.39
C LYS A 460 -3.39 6.28 6.44
N HIS A 461 -3.79 7.29 7.21
CA HIS A 461 -5.18 7.68 7.37
C HIS A 461 -5.53 8.73 6.33
N GLN A 462 -6.51 8.42 5.49
CA GLN A 462 -7.15 9.35 4.55
C GLN A 462 -8.66 9.32 4.87
N PRO A 463 -9.26 10.42 5.35
CA PRO A 463 -10.57 10.41 5.99
C PRO A 463 -11.75 10.38 5.01
N ILE A 464 -11.70 9.55 3.96
CA ILE A 464 -12.76 9.49 2.94
C ILE A 464 -14.04 8.82 3.44
N PHE A 465 -13.90 7.82 4.32
CA PHE A 465 -15.04 7.12 4.90
C PHE A 465 -15.77 8.02 5.90
N GLU A 466 -15.00 8.70 6.77
CA GLU A 466 -15.49 9.72 7.67
C GLU A 466 -16.15 10.88 6.93
N SER A 467 -15.55 11.34 5.81
CA SER A 467 -16.14 12.38 4.95
C SER A 467 -17.47 11.94 4.33
N GLY A 468 -17.54 10.70 3.81
CA GLY A 468 -18.76 10.16 3.23
C GLY A 468 -19.91 10.00 4.23
N ILE A 469 -19.60 9.65 5.49
CA ILE A 469 -20.59 9.60 6.57
C ILE A 469 -20.98 11.02 7.01
N ALA A 470 -20.01 11.91 7.20
CA ALA A 470 -20.21 13.30 7.62
C ALA A 470 -21.18 14.05 6.71
N TYR A 471 -21.14 13.78 5.40
CA TYR A 471 -22.05 14.38 4.41
C TYR A 471 -23.55 14.19 4.75
N PHE A 472 -23.92 13.12 5.46
CA PHE A 472 -25.30 12.85 5.85
C PHE A 472 -25.58 13.18 7.32
N THR A 473 -24.55 13.26 8.16
CA THR A 473 -24.69 13.45 9.61
C THR A 473 -24.50 14.90 10.07
N ASP A 474 -23.79 15.73 9.31
CA ASP A 474 -23.39 17.10 9.65
C ASP A 474 -23.77 18.10 8.54
#